data_AF-A0A969F5K6-F1
#
_entry.id   AF-A0A969F5K6-F1
#
_cell.length_a   1.000
_cell.length_b   1.000
_cell.length_c   1.000
_cell.angle_alpha   90.00
_cell.angle_beta   90.00
_cell.angle_gamma   90.00
#
_symmetry.space_group_name_H-M   'P 1'
#
loop_
_entity.id
_entity.type
_entity.pdbx_description
1 polymer ?
#
loop_
_entity_poly.entity_id
_entity_poly.type
_entity_poly.pdbx_seq_one_letter_code
_entity_poly.pdbx_strand_id
1 'polypeptide(L)'
;MMLTSDVLQAQRQTVETAVTDAFVRHAIENRGILTSPRRGTAVAARLFDLVSHYLDGQVGETEVTAWATELVEQGLSLTTASAMLRALLTAVPSSTQPTPRLNEFHLLFLEKIAVARELWLHSLQEQSQAALQRALHQQLDQQITLHEAQKRQTKGSAVF
;
A
#
# COMPACT_ATOMS: atom_id res chain seq x y z
N MET A 1 18.76 -29.12 6.25
CA MET A 1 17.31 -29.37 6.30
C MET A 1 16.65 -28.21 5.58
N MET A 2 16.12 -28.44 4.37
CA MET A 2 15.45 -27.40 3.57
C MET A 2 14.02 -27.20 4.11
N LEU A 3 13.62 -25.96 4.35
CA LEU A 3 12.20 -25.60 4.42
C LEU A 3 11.64 -25.81 3.00
N THR A 4 11.07 -26.98 2.73
CA THR A 4 10.38 -27.23 1.45
C THR A 4 9.00 -26.59 1.50
N SER A 5 8.50 -26.15 0.34
CA SER A 5 7.13 -25.64 0.14
C SER A 5 6.07 -26.52 0.81
N ASP A 6 6.32 -27.83 0.89
CA ASP A 6 5.48 -28.82 1.58
C ASP A 6 5.25 -28.52 3.07
N VAL A 7 6.26 -27.99 3.78
CA VAL A 7 6.16 -27.66 5.22
C VAL A 7 5.27 -26.44 5.41
N LEU A 8 5.39 -25.44 4.53
CA LEU A 8 4.52 -24.28 4.55
C LEU A 8 3.09 -24.66 4.16
N GLN A 9 2.90 -25.48 3.11
CA GLN A 9 1.57 -25.92 2.68
C GLN A 9 0.81 -26.67 3.78
N ALA A 10 1.49 -27.56 4.50
CA ALA A 10 0.90 -28.29 5.63
C ALA A 10 0.48 -27.37 6.80
N GLN A 11 1.03 -26.16 6.87
CA GLN A 11 0.81 -25.19 7.95
C GLN A 11 0.11 -23.90 7.51
N ARG A 12 -0.38 -23.87 6.27
CA ARG A 12 -1.00 -22.70 5.64
C ARG A 12 -2.01 -22.01 6.55
N GLN A 13 -2.95 -22.76 7.12
CA GLN A 13 -4.01 -22.20 7.97
C GLN A 13 -3.46 -21.48 9.21
N THR A 14 -2.44 -22.06 9.85
CA THR A 14 -1.81 -21.46 11.04
C THR A 14 -1.09 -20.16 10.68
N VAL A 15 -0.33 -20.18 9.57
CA VAL A 15 0.39 -19.00 9.09
C VAL A 15 -0.59 -17.90 8.66
N GLU A 16 -1.59 -18.22 7.83
CA GLU A 16 -2.59 -17.26 7.37
C GLU A 16 -3.36 -16.64 8.55
N THR A 17 -3.70 -17.43 9.57
CA THR A 17 -4.36 -16.93 10.78
C THR A 17 -3.46 -15.97 11.55
N ALA A 18 -2.20 -16.35 11.81
CA ALA A 18 -1.24 -15.50 12.52
C ALA A 18 -0.97 -14.17 11.79
N VAL A 19 -0.83 -14.24 10.46
CA VAL A 19 -0.64 -13.08 9.60
C VAL A 19 -1.89 -12.19 9.58
N THR A 20 -3.09 -12.79 9.51
CA THR A 20 -4.36 -12.05 9.60
C THR A 20 -4.49 -11.33 10.93
N ASP A 21 -4.16 -11.99 12.04
CA ASP A 21 -4.22 -11.39 13.38
C ASP A 21 -3.22 -10.24 13.53
N ALA A 22 -2.03 -10.37 12.91
CA ALA A 22 -1.07 -9.27 12.87
C ALA A 22 -1.57 -8.10 12.02
N PHE A 23 -2.21 -8.38 10.88
CA PHE A 23 -2.86 -7.36 10.07
C PHE A 23 -3.94 -6.62 10.87
N VAL A 24 -4.85 -7.34 11.51
CA VAL A 24 -5.99 -6.76 12.23
C VAL A 24 -5.52 -5.88 13.40
N ARG A 25 -4.51 -6.32 14.15
CA ARG A 25 -3.92 -5.54 15.26
C ARG A 25 -3.34 -4.19 14.81
N HIS A 26 -2.88 -4.10 13.56
CA HIS A 26 -2.31 -2.89 13.00
C HIS A 26 -3.19 -2.23 11.92
N ALA A 27 -4.43 -2.70 11.73
CA ALA A 27 -5.31 -2.20 10.67
C ALA A 27 -5.62 -0.71 10.78
N ILE A 28 -5.52 -0.14 11.99
CA ILE A 28 -5.66 1.30 12.25
C ILE A 28 -4.55 2.16 11.62
N GLU A 29 -3.37 1.58 11.40
CA GLU A 29 -2.24 2.25 10.74
C GLU A 29 -2.41 2.29 9.22
N ASN A 30 -3.25 1.41 8.67
CA ASN A 30 -3.54 1.37 7.26
C ASN A 30 -4.50 2.50 6.85
N ARG A 31 -4.52 2.77 5.56
CA ARG A 31 -5.39 3.75 4.91
C ARG A 31 -6.18 3.07 3.79
N GLY A 32 -7.03 3.85 3.14
CA GLY A 32 -7.75 3.41 1.95
C GLY A 32 -8.63 2.19 2.23
N ILE A 33 -8.48 1.15 1.41
CA ILE A 33 -9.34 -0.03 1.46
C ILE A 33 -8.85 -1.10 2.44
N LEU A 34 -7.62 -0.99 2.96
CA LEU A 34 -6.96 -2.01 3.81
C LEU A 34 -7.18 -1.79 5.31
N THR A 35 -8.37 -1.36 5.70
CA THR A 35 -8.72 -1.05 7.10
C THR A 35 -9.62 -2.09 7.77
N SER A 36 -10.00 -3.16 7.05
CA SER A 36 -10.96 -4.16 7.53
C SER A 36 -10.36 -5.56 7.68
N PRO A 37 -10.84 -6.37 8.66
CA PRO A 37 -10.36 -7.74 8.84
C PRO A 37 -10.53 -8.65 7.62
N ARG A 38 -11.63 -8.50 6.87
CA ARG A 38 -11.88 -9.25 5.63
C ARG A 38 -10.81 -9.00 4.56
N ARG A 39 -10.21 -7.81 4.55
CA ARG A 39 -9.08 -7.51 3.68
C ARG A 39 -7.81 -8.15 4.21
N GLY A 40 -7.62 -8.14 5.53
CA GLY A 40 -6.53 -8.85 6.21
C GLY A 40 -6.44 -10.32 5.83
N THR A 41 -7.55 -11.05 5.81
CA THR A 41 -7.56 -12.47 5.40
C THR A 41 -7.12 -12.65 3.95
N ALA A 42 -7.57 -11.77 3.04
CA ALA A 42 -7.19 -11.85 1.63
C ALA A 42 -5.70 -11.51 1.40
N VAL A 43 -5.18 -10.50 2.12
CA VAL A 43 -3.76 -10.14 2.06
C VAL A 43 -2.91 -11.26 2.66
N ALA A 44 -3.33 -11.86 3.77
CA ALA A 44 -2.62 -12.98 4.40
C ALA A 44 -2.49 -14.20 3.48
N ALA A 45 -3.59 -14.60 2.83
CA ALA A 45 -3.59 -15.70 1.87
C ALA A 45 -2.66 -15.42 0.69
N ARG A 46 -2.72 -14.21 0.12
CA ARG A 46 -1.86 -13.83 -1.01
C ARG A 46 -0.39 -13.68 -0.59
N LEU A 47 -0.11 -13.21 0.63
CA LEU A 47 1.25 -13.17 1.18
C LEU A 47 1.85 -14.57 1.26
N PHE A 48 1.07 -15.51 1.79
CA PHE A 48 1.48 -16.90 1.91
C PHE A 48 1.80 -17.50 0.53
N ASP A 49 0.89 -17.35 -0.44
CA ASP A 49 1.10 -17.87 -1.80
C ASP A 49 2.33 -17.24 -2.46
N LEU A 50 2.55 -15.93 -2.30
CA LEU A 50 3.72 -15.25 -2.84
C LEU A 50 5.03 -15.76 -2.22
N VAL A 51 5.07 -15.95 -0.90
CA VAL A 51 6.24 -16.49 -0.19
C VAL A 51 6.54 -17.91 -0.66
N SER A 52 5.53 -18.78 -0.72
CA SER A 52 5.70 -20.15 -1.19
C SER A 52 6.28 -20.20 -2.61
N HIS A 53 5.69 -19.46 -3.56
CA HIS A 53 6.20 -19.41 -4.92
C HIS A 53 7.61 -18.80 -5.01
N TYR A 54 7.96 -17.84 -4.15
CA TYR A 54 9.29 -17.21 -4.15
C TYR A 54 10.36 -18.18 -3.66
N LEU A 55 10.04 -18.96 -2.62
CA LEU A 55 10.92 -20.01 -2.11
C LEU A 55 11.13 -21.14 -3.14
N ASP A 56 10.09 -21.46 -3.91
CA ASP A 56 10.16 -22.42 -5.03
C ASP A 56 10.84 -21.84 -6.28
N GLY A 57 11.13 -20.54 -6.30
CA GLY A 57 11.76 -19.85 -7.43
C GLY A 57 10.85 -19.64 -8.64
N GLN A 58 9.53 -19.75 -8.43
CA GLN A 58 8.52 -19.52 -9.46
C GLN A 58 8.21 -18.03 -9.66
N VAL A 59 8.43 -17.22 -8.63
CA VAL A 59 8.31 -15.76 -8.68
C VAL A 59 9.62 -15.12 -8.23
N GLY A 60 9.92 -13.94 -8.78
CA GLY A 60 11.13 -13.18 -8.49
C GLY A 60 10.82 -11.82 -7.92
N GLU A 61 11.80 -10.93 -8.02
CA GLU A 61 11.71 -9.57 -7.51
C GLU A 61 10.60 -8.74 -8.18
N THR A 62 10.32 -8.97 -9.45
CA THR A 62 9.33 -8.19 -10.21
C THR A 62 7.92 -8.39 -9.65
N GLU A 63 7.52 -9.63 -9.36
CA GLU A 63 6.21 -9.95 -8.80
C GLU A 63 6.07 -9.42 -7.36
N VAL A 64 7.14 -9.56 -6.57
CA VAL A 64 7.22 -9.00 -5.22
C VAL A 64 7.05 -7.47 -5.26
N THR A 65 7.73 -6.81 -6.18
CA THR A 65 7.65 -5.36 -6.38
C THR A 65 6.24 -4.94 -6.82
N ALA A 66 5.66 -5.62 -7.81
CA ALA A 66 4.34 -5.30 -8.31
C ALA A 66 3.27 -5.40 -7.21
N TRP A 67 3.31 -6.47 -6.41
CA TRP A 67 2.35 -6.63 -5.33
C TRP A 67 2.59 -5.69 -4.15
N ALA A 68 3.86 -5.40 -3.80
CA ALA A 68 4.17 -4.41 -2.78
C ALA A 68 3.63 -3.02 -3.16
N THR A 69 3.81 -2.61 -4.42
CA THR A 69 3.24 -1.36 -4.94
C THR A 69 1.71 -1.35 -4.86
N GLU A 70 1.05 -2.42 -5.30
CA GLU A 70 -0.41 -2.57 -5.21
C GLU A 70 -0.89 -2.39 -3.76
N LEU A 71 -0.21 -3.02 -2.79
CA LEU A 71 -0.57 -2.91 -1.38
C LEU A 71 -0.41 -1.48 -0.83
N VAL A 72 0.64 -0.77 -1.23
CA VAL A 72 0.85 0.63 -0.84
C VAL A 72 -0.26 1.52 -1.41
N GLU A 73 -0.61 1.36 -2.68
CA GLU A 73 -1.71 2.10 -3.32
C GLU A 73 -3.04 1.83 -2.62
N GLN A 74 -3.27 0.59 -2.18
CA GLN A 74 -4.45 0.20 -1.41
C GLN A 74 -4.42 0.71 0.05
N GLY A 75 -3.27 1.23 0.50
CA GLY A 75 -3.09 1.91 1.77
C GLY A 75 -2.43 1.07 2.87
N LEU A 76 -1.68 0.02 2.52
CA LEU A 76 -0.94 -0.77 3.50
C LEU A 76 0.17 0.08 4.14
N SER A 77 0.22 0.08 5.47
CA SER A 77 1.30 0.71 6.22
C SER A 77 2.53 -0.20 6.32
N LEU A 78 3.72 0.41 6.36
CA LEU A 78 4.96 -0.32 6.60
C LEU A 78 4.94 -1.05 7.95
N THR A 79 4.30 -0.46 8.97
CA THR A 79 4.11 -1.08 10.28
C THR A 79 3.31 -2.37 10.19
N THR A 80 2.19 -2.36 9.46
CA THR A 80 1.36 -3.55 9.26
C THR A 80 2.09 -4.61 8.43
N ALA A 81 2.74 -4.20 7.33
CA ALA A 81 3.56 -5.09 6.52
C ALA A 81 4.66 -5.78 7.36
N SER A 82 5.38 -5.03 8.19
CA SER A 82 6.40 -5.57 9.07
C SER A 82 5.82 -6.52 10.12
N ALA A 83 4.68 -6.19 10.72
CA ALA A 83 4.01 -7.05 11.68
C ALA A 83 3.55 -8.38 11.05
N MET A 84 3.01 -8.34 9.84
CA MET A 84 2.62 -9.51 9.06
C MET A 84 3.81 -10.43 8.76
N LEU A 85 4.93 -9.88 8.30
CA LEU A 85 6.13 -10.68 8.02
C LEU A 85 6.73 -11.28 9.29
N ARG A 86 6.72 -10.55 10.41
CA ARG A 86 7.14 -11.09 11.71
C ARG A 86 6.23 -12.23 12.14
N ALA A 87 4.92 -12.07 11.98
CA ALA A 87 3.97 -13.13 12.30
C ALA A 87 4.19 -14.38 11.45
N LEU A 88 4.47 -14.19 10.15
CA LEU A 88 4.87 -15.28 9.26
C LEU A 88 6.12 -16.00 9.79
N LEU A 89 7.20 -15.28 10.09
CA LEU A 89 8.43 -15.86 10.67
C LEU A 89 8.19 -16.64 11.95
N THR A 90 7.35 -16.12 12.85
CA THR A 90 7.05 -16.78 14.13
C THR A 90 6.12 -17.98 14.00
N ALA A 91 5.27 -17.98 12.97
CA ALA A 91 4.35 -19.08 12.70
C ALA A 91 5.07 -20.27 12.03
N VAL A 92 6.24 -20.04 11.42
CA VAL A 92 7.11 -21.13 10.96
C VAL A 92 7.82 -21.76 12.16
N PRO A 93 7.73 -23.08 12.38
CA PRO A 93 8.28 -23.76 13.56
C PRO A 93 9.81 -23.62 13.66
N SER A 94 10.29 -23.48 14.90
CA SER A 94 11.70 -23.24 15.24
C SER A 94 12.66 -24.41 14.93
N SER A 95 12.15 -25.59 14.59
CA SER A 95 12.94 -26.74 14.10
C SER A 95 13.56 -26.49 12.72
N THR A 96 13.15 -25.42 12.08
CA THR A 96 13.59 -24.96 10.77
C THR A 96 14.05 -23.53 10.92
N GLN A 97 15.36 -23.30 11.00
CA GLN A 97 15.90 -21.94 10.92
C GLN A 97 15.35 -21.26 9.66
N PRO A 98 14.99 -19.95 9.73
CA PRO A 98 14.56 -19.23 8.54
C PRO A 98 15.61 -19.39 7.46
N THR A 99 15.22 -19.95 6.32
CA THR A 99 16.14 -20.12 5.20
C THR A 99 16.67 -18.75 4.79
N PRO A 100 17.93 -18.65 4.31
CA PRO A 100 18.48 -17.40 3.81
C PRO A 100 17.55 -16.76 2.76
N ARG A 101 16.87 -17.57 1.95
CA ARG A 101 15.89 -17.15 0.95
C ARG A 101 14.61 -16.54 1.54
N LEU A 102 14.14 -17.00 2.70
CA LEU A 102 13.01 -16.38 3.39
C LEU A 102 13.40 -15.01 3.98
N ASN A 103 14.62 -14.90 4.51
CA ASN A 103 15.14 -13.60 4.97
C ASN A 103 15.33 -12.63 3.80
N GLU A 104 15.83 -13.11 2.66
CA GLU A 104 15.92 -12.35 1.41
C GLU A 104 14.54 -11.83 0.99
N PHE A 105 13.53 -12.70 0.96
CA PHE A 105 12.15 -12.28 0.70
C PHE A 105 11.69 -11.17 1.64
N HIS A 106 11.94 -11.31 2.95
CA HIS A 106 11.52 -10.30 3.93
C HIS A 106 12.17 -8.94 3.71
N LEU A 107 13.49 -8.94 3.49
CA LEU A 107 14.22 -7.72 3.19
C LEU A 107 13.70 -7.09 1.90
N LEU A 108 13.57 -7.90 0.85
CA LEU A 108 13.09 -7.45 -0.44
C LEU A 108 11.68 -6.87 -0.36
N PHE A 109 10.74 -7.58 0.26
CA PHE A 109 9.36 -7.13 0.40
C PHE A 109 9.26 -5.81 1.16
N LEU A 110 9.96 -5.67 2.30
CA LEU A 110 9.96 -4.43 3.07
C LEU A 110 10.63 -3.27 2.33
N GLU A 111 11.73 -3.54 1.62
CA GLU A 111 12.37 -2.56 0.75
C GLU A 111 11.38 -2.07 -0.31
N LYS A 112 10.68 -2.98 -1.01
CA LYS A 112 9.73 -2.58 -2.06
C LYS A 112 8.52 -1.84 -1.51
N ILE A 113 8.02 -2.20 -0.33
CA ILE A 113 6.96 -1.42 0.35
C ILE A 113 7.46 0.00 0.68
N ALA A 114 8.68 0.13 1.20
CA ALA A 114 9.25 1.44 1.55
C ALA A 114 9.43 2.32 0.31
N VAL A 115 10.02 1.78 -0.76
CA VAL A 115 10.23 2.48 -2.04
C VAL A 115 8.91 2.87 -2.68
N ALA A 116 7.95 1.94 -2.78
CA ALA A 116 6.64 2.23 -3.35
C ALA A 116 5.90 3.32 -2.55
N ARG A 117 6.03 3.32 -1.22
CA ARG A 117 5.42 4.34 -0.36
C ARG A 117 6.01 5.72 -0.60
N GLU A 118 7.32 5.83 -0.79
CA GLU A 118 7.97 7.10 -1.10
C GLU A 118 7.49 7.65 -2.45
N LEU A 119 7.48 6.80 -3.48
CA LEU A 119 6.99 7.17 -4.82
C LEU A 119 5.52 7.59 -4.79
N TRP A 120 4.69 6.85 -4.05
CA TRP A 120 3.27 7.16 -3.91
C TRP A 120 3.04 8.51 -3.21
N LEU A 121 3.77 8.79 -2.13
CA LEU A 121 3.69 10.07 -1.43
C LEU A 121 4.13 11.23 -2.32
N HIS A 122 5.20 11.05 -3.10
CA HIS A 122 5.65 12.04 -4.06
C HIS A 122 4.58 12.33 -5.12
N SER A 123 3.98 11.27 -5.70
CA SER A 123 2.92 11.43 -6.70
C SER A 123 1.69 12.14 -6.13
N LEU A 124 1.26 11.79 -4.91
CA LEU A 124 0.16 12.48 -4.24
C LEU A 124 0.46 13.97 -4.01
N GLN A 125 1.70 14.28 -3.64
CA GLN A 125 2.13 15.67 -3.46
C GLN A 125 2.07 16.44 -4.79
N GLU A 126 2.60 15.89 -5.88
CA GLU A 126 2.53 16.50 -7.21
C GLU A 126 1.08 16.73 -7.68
N GLN A 127 0.23 15.71 -7.50
CA GLN A 127 -1.20 15.81 -7.84
C GLN A 127 -1.90 16.91 -7.03
N SER A 128 -1.61 17.01 -5.73
CA SER A 128 -2.17 18.05 -4.87
C SER A 128 -1.73 19.46 -5.29
N GLN A 129 -0.47 19.63 -5.67
CA GLN A 129 0.06 20.91 -6.16
C GLN A 129 -0.58 21.30 -7.49
N ALA A 130 -0.68 20.36 -8.43
CA ALA A 130 -1.31 20.60 -9.72
C ALA A 130 -2.82 20.90 -9.57
N ALA A 131 -3.51 20.25 -8.62
CA ALA A 131 -4.91 20.54 -8.32
C ALA A 131 -5.09 21.93 -7.71
N LEU A 132 -4.21 22.32 -6.77
CA LEU A 132 -4.22 23.65 -6.16
C LEU A 132 -3.97 24.75 -7.20
N GLN A 133 -2.99 24.57 -8.06
CA GLN A 133 -2.72 25.52 -9.15
C GLN A 133 -3.93 25.69 -10.05
N ARG A 134 -4.59 24.59 -10.45
CA ARG A 134 -5.82 24.64 -11.26
C ARG A 134 -6.96 25.35 -10.53
N ALA A 135 -7.16 25.06 -9.25
CA ALA A 135 -8.19 25.72 -8.45
C ALA A 135 -7.94 27.24 -8.33
N LEU A 136 -6.69 27.66 -8.12
CA LEU A 136 -6.32 29.08 -8.05
C LEU A 136 -6.55 29.78 -9.38
N HIS A 137 -6.17 29.17 -10.52
CA HIS A 137 -6.46 29.75 -11.83
C HIS A 137 -7.97 29.90 -12.06
N GLN A 138 -8.75 28.86 -11.76
CA GLN A 138 -10.21 28.93 -11.86
C GLN A 138 -10.81 30.03 -10.97
N GLN A 139 -10.30 30.19 -9.75
CA GLN A 139 -10.76 31.25 -8.84
C GLN A 139 -10.43 32.64 -9.38
N LEU A 140 -9.24 32.85 -9.94
CA LEU A 140 -8.84 34.12 -10.56
C LEU A 140 -9.73 34.45 -11.77
N ASP A 141 -9.98 33.49 -12.65
CA ASP A 141 -10.85 33.66 -13.81
C ASP A 141 -12.28 34.02 -13.41
N GLN A 142 -12.80 33.37 -12.36
CA GLN A 142 -14.11 33.72 -11.78
C GLN A 142 -14.12 35.16 -11.23
N GLN A 143 -13.08 35.57 -10.50
CA GLN A 143 -12.99 36.94 -9.96
C GLN A 143 -12.91 37.99 -11.08
N ILE A 144 -12.14 37.73 -12.14
CA ILE A 144 -12.06 38.61 -13.32
C ILE A 144 -13.44 38.74 -13.96
N THR A 145 -14.10 37.61 -14.21
CA THR A 145 -15.43 37.58 -14.83
C THR A 145 -16.46 38.34 -14.00
N LEU A 146 -16.48 38.13 -12.67
CA LEU A 146 -17.36 38.85 -11.75
C LEU A 146 -17.09 40.35 -11.78
N HIS A 147 -15.83 40.76 -11.74
CA HIS A 147 -15.45 42.16 -11.78
C HIS A 147 -15.80 42.83 -13.12
N GLU A 148 -15.65 42.13 -14.25
CA GLU A 148 -16.09 42.62 -15.55
C GLU A 148 -17.62 42.76 -15.63
N ALA A 149 -18.36 41.80 -15.09
CA ALA A 149 -19.82 41.87 -15.02
C ALA A 149 -20.29 43.06 -14.15
N GLN A 150 -19.66 43.28 -13.00
CA GLN A 150 -19.92 44.44 -12.13
C GLN A 150 -19.61 45.77 -12.83
N LYS A 151 -18.47 45.85 -13.54
CA LYS A 151 -18.11 47.04 -14.33
C LYS A 151 -19.14 47.33 -15.43
N ARG A 152 -19.70 46.29 -16.07
CA ARG A 152 -20.76 46.45 -17.08
C ARG A 152 -22.07 46.93 -16.45
N GLN A 153 -22.47 46.38 -15.30
CA GLN A 153 -23.68 46.80 -14.58
C GLN A 153 -23.60 48.25 -14.08
N THR A 154 -22.48 48.63 -13.46
CA THR A 154 -22.26 50.00 -12.97
C THR A 154 -22.23 51.04 -14.08
N LYS A 155 -21.66 50.71 -15.25
CA LYS A 155 -21.72 51.58 -16.44
C LYS A 155 -23.12 51.66 -17.05
N GLY A 156 -23.90 50.58 -17.07
CA GLY A 156 -25.28 50.58 -17.55
C GLY A 156 -26.25 51.34 -16.64
N SER A 157 -25.98 51.39 -15.34
CA SER A 157 -26.81 52.12 -14.37
C SER A 157 -26.58 53.63 -14.36
N ALA A 158 -25.50 54.13 -14.97
CA ALA A 158 -25.16 55.55 -15.04
C ALA A 158 -25.71 56.26 -16.30
N VAL A 159 -26.46 55.54 -17.16
CA VAL A 159 -27.00 56.02 -18.44
C VAL A 159 -28.51 56.28 -18.38
N PHE A 160 -29.09 56.40 -17.18
CA PHE A 160 -30.48 56.81 -16.98
C PHE A 160 -30.55 58.10 -16.14
#